data_AF-A0A3D1UPU9-F1
#
_entry.id   AF-A0A3D1UPU9-F1
#
_cell.length_a   1.000
_cell.length_b   1.000
_cell.length_c   1.000
_cell.angle_alpha   90.00
_cell.angle_beta   90.00
_cell.angle_gamma   90.00
#
_symmetry.space_group_name_H-M   'P 1'
#
loop_
_entity.id
_entity.type
_entity.pdbx_description
1 polymer ?
#
loop_
_entity_poly.entity_id
_entity_poly.type
_entity_poly.pdbx_seq_one_letter_code
_entity_poly.pdbx_strand_id
1 'polypeptide(L)'
;MKNDLKSIFDESLGGRPRKAPGTVPPRTVSFRSFFLVCFILAVSAGVSICLWLTWTYDFRETYCAWLILFVFSLTGLTLLFLRR
;
A
#
# COMPACT_ATOMS: atom_id res chain seq x y z
N MET A 1 -6.74 35.07 40.10
CA MET A 1 -6.98 33.74 39.51
C MET A 1 -5.72 32.94 39.70
N LYS A 2 -5.80 31.89 40.51
CA LYS A 2 -4.70 31.11 41.07
C LYS A 2 -4.56 29.81 40.26
N ASN A 3 -3.32 29.39 40.03
CA ASN A 3 -2.88 28.01 39.79
C ASN A 3 -3.03 27.45 38.38
N ASP A 4 -1.93 27.45 37.60
CA ASP A 4 -1.67 26.34 36.66
C ASP A 4 -0.18 26.10 36.36
N LEU A 5 0.72 26.41 37.30
CA LEU A 5 2.16 26.16 37.18
C LEU A 5 2.63 24.96 38.03
N LYS A 6 1.70 24.15 38.55
CA LYS A 6 1.96 23.06 39.50
C LYS A 6 1.75 21.67 38.88
N SER A 7 2.33 21.40 37.71
CA SER A 7 2.26 20.05 37.13
C SER A 7 3.57 19.54 36.51
N ILE A 8 4.63 20.35 36.47
CA ILE A 8 5.91 19.94 35.86
C ILE A 8 6.94 19.49 36.92
N PHE A 9 6.81 19.92 38.17
CA PHE A 9 7.75 19.58 39.25
C PHE A 9 7.12 18.71 40.34
N ASP A 10 6.65 17.53 39.97
CA ASP A 10 6.42 16.43 40.93
C ASP A 10 7.29 15.23 40.57
N GLU A 11 8.59 15.51 40.44
CA GLU A 11 9.64 14.54 40.09
C GLU A 11 10.32 13.97 41.35
N SER A 12 9.74 14.13 42.54
CA SER A 12 10.44 13.89 43.82
C SER A 12 9.95 12.70 44.66
N LEU A 13 8.94 11.92 44.26
CA LEU A 13 8.46 10.81 45.12
C LEU A 13 7.99 9.59 44.33
N GLY A 14 8.93 8.80 43.80
CA GLY A 14 8.74 7.35 43.58
C GLY A 14 7.53 6.91 42.74
N GLY A 15 6.96 7.80 41.94
CA GLY A 15 5.76 7.55 41.15
C GLY A 15 6.10 6.79 39.89
N ARG A 16 5.60 5.56 39.76
CA ARG A 16 5.68 4.79 38.50
C ARG A 16 5.28 5.69 37.32
N PRO A 17 5.94 5.58 36.16
CA PRO A 17 5.61 6.40 35.01
C PRO A 17 4.12 6.20 34.69
N ARG A 18 3.36 7.30 34.76
CA ARG A 18 1.96 7.31 34.34
C ARG A 18 1.98 6.99 32.84
N LYS A 19 1.56 5.77 32.47
CA LYS A 19 1.39 5.39 31.06
C LYS A 19 0.52 6.46 30.41
N ALA A 20 1.10 7.20 29.46
CA ALA A 20 0.40 8.24 28.72
C ALA A 20 -0.92 7.67 28.17
N PRO A 21 -2.03 8.43 28.20
CA PRO A 21 -3.31 7.95 27.70
C PRO A 21 -3.14 7.61 26.22
N GLY A 22 -3.69 6.45 25.85
CA GLY A 22 -3.43 5.74 24.60
C GLY A 22 -3.27 6.67 23.40
N THR A 23 -2.02 6.84 22.99
CA THR A 23 -1.68 7.35 21.67
C THR A 23 -2.25 6.34 20.69
N VAL A 24 -3.40 6.67 20.10
CA VAL A 24 -3.92 5.95 18.94
C VAL A 24 -2.75 5.92 17.95
N PRO A 25 -2.21 4.74 17.60
CA PRO A 25 -1.08 4.70 16.71
C PRO A 25 -1.51 5.39 15.41
N PRO A 26 -0.69 6.29 14.84
CA PRO A 26 -1.02 6.88 13.55
C PRO A 26 -1.27 5.72 12.61
N ARG A 27 -2.48 5.65 12.05
CA ARG A 27 -2.89 4.63 11.11
C ARG A 27 -2.06 4.86 9.85
N THR A 28 -0.85 4.30 9.84
CA THR A 28 0.08 4.39 8.72
C THR A 28 -0.61 3.69 7.56
N VAL A 29 -1.12 4.50 6.63
CA VAL A 29 -1.73 3.99 5.41
C VAL A 29 -0.64 3.22 4.70
N SER A 30 -0.72 1.89 4.73
CA SER A 30 0.36 1.07 4.19
C SER A 30 0.42 1.30 2.68
N PHE A 31 1.43 2.05 2.23
CA PHE A 31 1.70 2.28 0.81
C PHE A 31 1.74 0.97 0.01
N ARG A 32 2.07 -0.14 0.69
CA ARG A 32 2.03 -1.50 0.16
C ARG A 32 0.63 -1.94 -0.31
N SER A 33 -0.41 -1.68 0.48
CA SER A 33 -1.78 -2.06 0.11
C SER A 33 -2.28 -1.23 -1.06
N PHE A 34 -1.95 0.06 -1.08
CA PHE A 34 -2.28 0.93 -2.20
C PHE A 34 -1.58 0.48 -3.50
N PHE A 35 -0.28 0.18 -3.42
CA PHE A 35 0.48 -0.31 -4.58
C PHE A 35 -0.05 -1.65 -5.11
N LEU A 36 -0.45 -2.57 -4.23
CA LEU A 36 -1.10 -3.83 -4.62
C LEU A 36 -2.41 -3.60 -5.37
N VAL A 37 -3.27 -2.71 -4.86
CA VAL A 37 -4.55 -2.38 -5.51
C VAL A 37 -4.30 -1.75 -6.87
N CYS A 38 -3.38 -0.79 -6.97
CA CYS A 38 -3.01 -0.19 -8.26
C CYS A 38 -2.46 -1.22 -9.25
N PHE A 39 -1.63 -2.16 -8.78
CA PHE A 39 -1.08 -3.23 -9.61
C PHE A 39 -2.17 -4.14 -10.17
N ILE A 40 -3.10 -4.59 -9.32
CA ILE A 40 -4.23 -5.43 -9.73
C ILE A 40 -5.11 -4.70 -10.76
N LEU A 41 -5.40 -3.42 -10.52
CA LEU A 41 -6.16 -2.59 -11.46
C LEU A 41 -5.45 -2.48 -12.82
N ALA A 42 -4.14 -2.21 -12.83
CA ALA A 42 -3.36 -2.11 -14.06
C ALA A 42 -3.36 -3.41 -14.86
N VAL A 43 -3.15 -4.56 -14.20
CA VAL A 43 -3.21 -5.88 -14.86
C VAL A 43 -4.61 -6.14 -15.41
N SER A 44 -5.66 -5.86 -14.63
CA SER A 44 -7.04 -6.07 -15.07
C SER A 44 -7.42 -5.22 -16.28
N ALA A 45 -6.98 -3.95 -16.32
CA ALA A 45 -7.20 -3.07 -17.46
C ALA A 45 -6.48 -3.59 -18.71
N GLY A 46 -5.21 -4.03 -18.56
CA GLY A 46 -4.46 -4.62 -19.66
C GLY A 46 -5.09 -5.91 -20.19
N VAL A 47 -5.64 -6.77 -19.32
CA VAL A 47 -6.37 -7.98 -19.73
C VAL A 47 -7.61 -7.60 -20.55
N SER A 48 -8.41 -6.63 -20.07
CA SER A 48 -9.58 -6.15 -20.80
C SER A 48 -9.23 -5.60 -22.19
N ILE A 49 -8.12 -4.85 -22.31
CA ILE A 49 -7.63 -4.34 -23.59
C ILE A 49 -7.18 -5.50 -24.49
N CYS A 50 -6.44 -6.48 -23.96
CA CYS A 50 -6.00 -7.64 -24.73
C CYS A 50 -7.20 -8.48 -25.22
N LEU A 51 -8.23 -8.66 -24.38
CA LEU A 51 -9.47 -9.34 -24.76
C LEU A 51 -10.22 -8.58 -25.85
N TRP A 52 -10.36 -7.27 -25.72
CA TRP A 52 -10.94 -6.43 -26.76
C TRP A 52 -10.19 -6.57 -28.09
N LEU A 53 -8.85 -6.47 -28.04
CA LEU A 53 -7.99 -6.62 -29.20
C LEU A 53 -8.18 -7.99 -29.84
N THR A 54 -8.25 -9.05 -29.05
CA THR A 54 -8.45 -10.44 -29.52
C THR A 54 -9.80 -10.60 -30.22
N TRP A 55 -10.78 -9.78 -29.86
CA TRP A 55 -12.11 -9.81 -30.48
C TRP A 55 -12.17 -9.02 -31.80
N THR A 56 -11.34 -7.98 -31.96
CA THR A 56 -11.32 -7.12 -33.15
C THR A 56 -10.23 -7.45 -34.16
N TYR A 57 -9.12 -8.06 -33.73
CA TYR A 57 -7.94 -8.33 -34.55
C TYR A 57 -7.55 -9.81 -34.54
N ASP A 58 -6.83 -10.22 -35.57
CA ASP A 58 -6.29 -11.57 -35.69
C ASP A 58 -5.33 -11.92 -34.54
N PHE A 59 -5.28 -13.21 -34.20
CA PHE A 59 -4.50 -13.76 -33.09
C PHE A 59 -3.00 -13.40 -33.17
N ARG A 60 -2.49 -13.20 -34.39
CA ARG A 60 -1.09 -12.90 -34.67
C ARG A 60 -0.71 -11.47 -34.28
N GLU A 61 -1.64 -10.53 -34.37
CA GLU A 61 -1.42 -9.13 -33.96
C GLU A 61 -1.58 -8.94 -32.45
N THR A 62 -2.40 -9.78 -31.83
CA THR A 62 -2.72 -9.72 -30.39
C THR A 62 -1.76 -10.50 -29.52
N TYR A 63 -1.03 -11.47 -30.09
CA TYR A 63 -0.02 -12.27 -29.39
C TYR A 63 1.05 -11.43 -28.68
N CYS A 64 1.56 -10.38 -29.33
CA CYS A 64 2.57 -9.50 -28.72
C CYS A 64 2.00 -8.72 -27.51
N ALA A 65 0.75 -8.28 -27.58
CA ALA A 65 0.09 -7.59 -26.47
C ALA A 65 -0.07 -8.51 -25.25
N TRP A 66 -0.43 -9.77 -25.48
CA TRP A 66 -0.49 -10.80 -24.44
C TRP A 66 0.87 -11.09 -23.81
N LEU A 67 1.94 -11.19 -24.61
CA LEU A 67 3.30 -11.38 -24.09
C LEU A 67 3.76 -10.20 -23.23
N ILE A 68 3.51 -8.96 -23.66
CA ILE A 68 3.85 -7.76 -22.90
C ILE A 68 3.10 -7.76 -21.56
N LEU A 69 1.81 -8.08 -21.56
CA LEU A 69 1.01 -8.18 -20.35
C LEU A 69 1.55 -9.26 -19.40
N PHE A 70 1.94 -10.41 -19.93
CA PHE A 70 2.47 -11.52 -19.16
C PHE A 70 3.81 -11.17 -18.51
N VAL A 71 4.74 -10.58 -19.26
CA VAL A 71 6.02 -10.10 -18.73
C VAL A 71 5.78 -9.04 -17.67
N PHE A 72 4.93 -8.03 -17.93
CA PHE A 72 4.59 -7.00 -16.96
C PHE A 72 4.02 -7.56 -15.66
N SER A 73 3.15 -8.57 -15.75
CA SER A 73 2.59 -9.26 -14.59
C SER A 73 3.67 -9.99 -13.78
N LEU A 74 4.59 -10.69 -14.45
CA LEU A 74 5.74 -11.35 -13.80
C LEU A 74 6.67 -10.34 -13.12
N THR A 75 6.98 -9.21 -13.76
CA THR A 75 7.82 -8.17 -13.18
C THR A 75 7.15 -7.53 -11.96
N GLY A 76 5.84 -7.31 -12.00
CA GLY A 76 5.11 -6.78 -10.85
C GLY A 76 4.99 -7.78 -9.70
N LEU A 77 4.74 -9.06 -10.00
CA LEU A 77 4.67 -10.13 -9.01
C LEU A 77 6.03 -10.31 -8.30
N THR A 78 7.12 -10.31 -9.07
CA THR A 78 8.49 -10.41 -8.51
C THR A 78 8.81 -9.20 -7.63
N LEU A 79 8.46 -7.97 -8.03
CA LEU A 79 8.63 -6.78 -7.18
C LEU A 79 7.80 -6.84 -5.89
N LEU A 80 6.60 -7.40 -5.93
CA LEU A 80 5.77 -7.60 -4.74
C LEU A 80 6.34 -8.66 -3.78
N PHE A 81 6.96 -9.70 -4.33
CA PHE A 81 7.59 -10.79 -3.56
C PHE A 81 8.97 -10.42 -3.01
N LEU A 82 9.81 -9.74 -3.79
CA LEU A 82 11.17 -9.35 -3.38
C LEU A 82 11.17 -8.26 -2.29
N ARG A 83 10.10 -7.47 -2.22
CA ARG A 83 9.90 -6.41 -1.23
C ARG A 83 9.18 -6.90 0.05
N ARG A 84 9.09 -8.22 0.23
CA ARG A 84 8.52 -8.88 1.42
C ARG A 84 9.61 -9.16 2.44
#